data_AF-A0A6N9V1M5-F1
#
_entry.id   AF-A0A6N9V1M5-F1
#
_cell.length_a   1.000
_cell.length_b   1.000
_cell.length_c   1.000
_cell.angle_alpha   90.00
_cell.angle_beta   90.00
_cell.angle_gamma   90.00
#
_symmetry.space_group_name_H-M   'P 1'
#
loop_
_entity.id
_entity.type
_entity.pdbx_description
1 polymer ?
#
loop_
_entity_poly.entity_id
_entity_poly.type
_entity_poly.pdbx_seq_one_letter_code
_entity_poly.pdbx_strand_id
1 'polypeptide(L)'
;KKELKLGGKEITAKTGETEADRYQHLADLADAGYNPVIAVGFAYAPSVTKAAKKYKDVDFAIVDSVVDLDNVTSLVFNEHEASYLAGVAAAL
;
A
#
# COMPACT_ATOMS: atom_id res chain seq x y z
N LYS A 1 -6.10 12.14 16.76
CA LYS A 1 -6.00 10.81 16.11
C LYS A 1 -5.83 9.78 17.21
N LYS A 2 -6.72 8.79 17.31
CA LYS A 2 -6.52 7.66 18.22
C LYS A 2 -5.55 6.74 17.50
N GLU A 3 -4.28 6.71 17.92
CA GLU A 3 -3.30 5.80 17.34
C GLU A 3 -3.82 4.37 17.52
N LEU A 4 -3.83 3.61 16.43
CA LEU A 4 -4.04 2.18 16.51
C LEU A 4 -2.84 1.66 17.31
N LYS A 5 -3.09 1.03 18.48
CA LYS A 5 -2.04 0.46 19.36
C LYS A 5 -1.35 -0.76 18.75
N LEU A 6 -1.16 -0.75 17.44
CA LEU A 6 -0.38 -1.70 16.70
C LEU A 6 1.07 -1.33 16.96
N GLY A 7 1.93 -2.29 17.32
CA GLY A 7 3.37 -2.05 17.53
C GLY A 7 4.15 -1.75 16.24
N GLY A 8 3.49 -1.16 15.23
CA GLY A 8 4.05 -0.85 13.93
C GLY A 8 4.49 0.61 13.80
N LYS A 9 5.34 0.87 12.80
CA LYS A 9 5.77 2.23 12.43
C LYS A 9 4.97 2.71 11.23
N GLU A 10 4.35 3.88 11.35
CA GLU A 10 3.69 4.56 10.25
C GLU A 10 4.63 5.64 9.68
N ILE A 11 4.74 5.70 8.35
CA ILE A 11 5.35 6.83 7.66
C ILE A 11 4.27 7.47 6.79
N THR A 12 3.82 8.66 7.19
CA THR A 12 2.77 9.38 6.46
C THR A 12 3.37 10.08 5.24
N ALA A 13 2.82 9.79 4.06
CA ALA A 13 3.19 10.48 2.82
C ALA A 13 2.84 11.97 2.88
N LYS A 14 3.73 12.81 2.35
CA LYS A 14 3.57 14.24 2.17
C LYS A 14 3.09 14.56 0.75
N THR A 15 2.40 15.69 0.62
CA THR A 15 2.00 16.22 -0.69
C THR A 15 3.24 16.47 -1.56
N GLY A 16 3.24 15.94 -2.78
CA GLY A 16 4.32 16.15 -3.75
C GLY A 16 5.48 15.16 -3.67
N GLU A 17 5.38 14.08 -2.90
CA GLU A 17 6.42 13.04 -2.87
C GLU A 17 6.70 12.42 -4.25
N THR A 18 7.98 12.19 -4.52
CA THR A 18 8.46 11.50 -5.72
C THR A 18 8.37 9.98 -5.54
N GLU A 19 8.52 9.22 -6.63
CA GLU A 19 8.64 7.76 -6.54
C GLU A 19 9.85 7.33 -5.67
N ALA A 20 10.93 8.11 -5.70
CA ALA A 20 12.13 7.84 -4.91
C ALA A 20 11.86 7.96 -3.41
N ASP A 21 11.11 8.99 -3.00
CA ASP A 21 10.71 9.19 -1.60
C ASP A 21 9.84 8.03 -1.12
N ARG A 22 8.85 7.64 -1.93
CA ARG A 22 7.98 6.48 -1.65
C ARG A 22 8.77 5.19 -1.49
N TYR A 23 9.73 4.94 -2.39
CA TYR A 23 10.61 3.78 -2.29
C TYR A 23 11.48 3.83 -1.04
N GLN A 24 12.01 5.01 -0.68
CA GLN A 24 12.84 5.16 0.52
C GLN A 24 12.04 4.83 1.79
N HIS A 25 10.77 5.24 1.89
CA HIS A 25 9.92 4.87 3.01
C HIS A 25 9.74 3.35 3.14
N LEU A 26 9.52 2.64 2.03
CA LEU A 26 9.39 1.18 2.02
C LEU A 26 10.70 0.50 2.43
N ALA A 27 11.83 1.01 1.92
CA ALA A 27 13.16 0.51 2.25
C ALA A 27 13.49 0.73 3.73
N ASP A 28 13.21 1.90 4.29
CA ASP A 28 13.44 2.22 5.70
C ASP A 28 12.67 1.30 6.64
N LEU A 29 11.45 0.89 6.27
CA LEU A 29 10.65 -0.06 7.03
C LEU A 29 11.20 -1.49 6.91
N ALA A 30 11.54 -1.93 5.69
CA ALA A 30 12.12 -3.25 5.44
C ALA A 30 13.47 -3.41 6.14
N ASP A 31 14.37 -2.41 6.02
CA ASP A 31 15.69 -2.40 6.66
C ASP A 31 15.60 -2.35 8.19
N ALA A 32 14.54 -1.74 8.74
CA ALA A 32 14.25 -1.75 10.18
C ALA A 32 13.61 -3.06 10.67
N GLY A 33 13.42 -4.06 9.80
CA GLY A 33 12.92 -5.37 10.16
C GLY A 33 11.39 -5.45 10.29
N TYR A 34 10.65 -4.47 9.78
CA TYR A 34 9.20 -4.57 9.74
C TYR A 34 8.75 -5.55 8.65
N ASN A 35 7.93 -6.52 9.03
CA ASN A 35 7.28 -7.46 8.12
C ASN A 35 5.87 -7.80 8.68
N PRO A 36 4.77 -7.56 7.95
CA PRO A 36 4.70 -7.02 6.58
C PRO A 36 4.90 -5.50 6.50
N VAL A 37 5.22 -5.01 5.29
CA VAL A 37 5.23 -3.58 4.93
C VAL A 37 4.03 -3.27 4.03
N ILE A 38 3.14 -2.39 4.48
CA ILE A 38 1.88 -2.08 3.77
C ILE A 38 1.96 -0.67 3.16
N ALA A 39 1.82 -0.60 1.84
CA ALA A 39 1.74 0.64 1.06
C ALA A 39 0.29 0.97 0.73
N VAL A 40 -0.12 2.22 0.95
CA VAL A 40 -1.51 2.66 0.72
C VAL A 40 -1.57 3.68 -0.40
N GLY A 41 -2.29 3.34 -1.47
CA GLY A 41 -2.58 4.21 -2.60
C GLY A 41 -1.83 3.81 -3.87
N PHE A 42 -2.47 3.99 -5.02
CA PHE A 42 -1.98 3.55 -6.33
C PHE A 42 -0.58 4.05 -6.71
N ALA A 43 -0.19 5.25 -6.24
CA ALA A 43 1.10 5.86 -6.54
C ALA A 43 2.31 5.06 -6.01
N TYR A 44 2.08 4.11 -5.10
CA TYR A 44 3.13 3.24 -4.56
C TYR A 44 3.46 2.02 -5.45
N ALA A 45 2.66 1.70 -6.47
CA ALA A 45 2.87 0.51 -7.32
C ALA A 45 4.30 0.35 -7.88
N PRO A 46 4.94 1.36 -8.50
CA PRO A 46 6.31 1.23 -8.98
C PRO A 46 7.32 1.04 -7.83
N SER A 47 7.14 1.79 -6.73
CA SER A 47 8.01 1.71 -5.55
C SER A 47 7.92 0.35 -4.85
N VAL A 48 6.71 -0.23 -4.72
CA VAL A 48 6.47 -1.57 -4.17
C VAL A 48 7.09 -2.62 -5.07
N THR A 49 6.89 -2.53 -6.39
CA THR A 49 7.51 -3.46 -7.35
C THR A 49 9.03 -3.47 -7.21
N LYS A 50 9.64 -2.30 -7.04
CA LYS A 50 11.09 -2.16 -6.84
C LYS A 50 11.54 -2.71 -5.49
N ALA A 51 10.83 -2.37 -4.40
CA ALA A 51 11.15 -2.83 -3.05
C ALA A 51 11.00 -4.36 -2.92
N ALA A 52 9.90 -4.94 -3.38
CA ALA A 52 9.64 -6.37 -3.34
C ALA A 52 10.66 -7.19 -4.16
N LYS A 53 11.22 -6.63 -5.23
CA LYS A 53 12.34 -7.25 -5.97
C LYS A 53 13.65 -7.24 -5.19
N LYS A 54 13.91 -6.21 -4.37
CA LYS A 54 15.13 -6.09 -3.56
C LYS A 54 15.03 -6.88 -2.26
N TYR A 55 13.89 -6.82 -1.57
CA TYR A 55 13.64 -7.41 -0.26
C TYR A 55 12.79 -8.67 -0.42
N LYS A 56 13.42 -9.77 -0.84
CA LYS A 56 12.73 -11.03 -1.15
C LYS A 56 12.13 -11.73 0.08
N ASP A 57 12.70 -11.48 1.26
CA ASP A 57 12.28 -12.08 2.53
C ASP A 57 11.26 -11.20 3.31
N VAL A 58 10.79 -10.09 2.71
CA VAL A 58 9.80 -9.20 3.31
C VAL A 58 8.51 -9.31 2.52
N ASP A 59 7.39 -9.50 3.22
CA ASP A 59 6.06 -9.47 2.63
C ASP A 59 5.58 -8.03 2.50
N PHE A 60 5.14 -7.67 1.30
CA PHE A 60 4.54 -6.38 1.01
C PHE A 60 3.04 -6.52 0.78
N ALA A 61 2.28 -5.48 1.10
CA ALA A 61 0.93 -5.32 0.60
C ALA A 61 0.76 -3.95 -0.04
N ILE A 62 -0.09 -3.86 -1.05
CA ILE A 62 -0.47 -2.60 -1.68
C ILE A 62 -1.99 -2.45 -1.72
N VAL A 63 -2.49 -1.32 -1.27
CA VAL A 63 -3.90 -0.95 -1.38
C VAL A 63 -4.11 -0.11 -2.64
N ASP A 64 -5.22 -0.33 -3.35
CA ASP A 64 -5.66 0.47 -4.51
C ASP A 64 -4.79 0.30 -5.78
N SER A 65 -4.02 -0.79 -5.84
CA SER A 65 -3.29 -1.17 -7.06
C SER A 65 -2.97 -2.65 -7.10
N VAL A 66 -2.50 -3.11 -8.25
CA VAL A 66 -2.07 -4.49 -8.48
C VAL A 66 -0.57 -4.52 -8.77
N VAL A 67 0.14 -5.33 -8.00
CA VAL A 67 1.54 -5.71 -8.24
C VAL A 67 1.62 -7.22 -8.21
N ASP A 68 2.06 -7.81 -9.32
CA ASP A 68 2.13 -9.25 -9.53
C ASP A 68 3.55 -9.77 -9.21
N LEU A 69 3.78 -10.06 -7.93
CA LEU A 69 5.03 -10.62 -7.39
C LEU A 69 4.71 -11.52 -6.20
N ASP A 70 5.46 -12.61 -6.02
CA ASP A 70 5.17 -13.65 -5.02
C ASP A 70 5.09 -13.14 -3.57
N ASN A 71 5.87 -12.12 -3.22
CA ASN A 71 5.90 -11.51 -1.88
C ASN A 71 5.07 -10.21 -1.82
N VAL A 72 4.07 -10.05 -2.69
CA VAL A 72 3.19 -8.88 -2.71
C VAL A 72 1.72 -9.29 -2.71
N THR A 73 0.98 -8.85 -1.69
CA THR A 73 -0.48 -8.96 -1.63
C THR A 73 -1.14 -7.68 -2.15
N SER A 74 -1.90 -7.76 -3.23
CA SER A 74 -2.66 -6.63 -3.77
C SER A 74 -4.08 -6.59 -3.17
N LEU A 75 -4.39 -5.52 -2.43
CA LEU A 75 -5.66 -5.26 -1.76
C LEU A 75 -6.45 -4.23 -2.59
N VAL A 76 -7.14 -4.71 -3.61
CA VAL A 76 -7.97 -3.86 -4.49
C VAL A 76 -9.42 -3.81 -4.00
N PHE A 77 -10.03 -2.63 -4.09
CA PHE A 77 -11.46 -2.47 -3.85
C PHE A 77 -12.24 -2.80 -5.13
N ASN A 78 -13.33 -3.57 -4.99
CA ASN A 78 -14.23 -3.85 -6.11
C ASN A 78 -15.19 -2.66 -6.31
N GLU A 79 -14.66 -1.51 -6.70
CA GLU A 79 -15.40 -0.23 -6.74
C GLU A 79 -16.60 -0.26 -7.67
N HIS A 80 -16.57 -1.11 -8.71
CA HIS A 80 -17.69 -1.31 -9.63
C HIS A 80 -18.93 -1.87 -8.93
N GLU A 81 -18.79 -2.83 -8.02
CA GLU A 81 -19.93 -3.40 -7.28
C GLU A 81 -20.46 -2.41 -6.24
N ALA A 82 -19.57 -1.68 -5.57
CA ALA A 82 -19.95 -0.68 -4.57
C ALA A 82 -20.67 0.52 -5.20
N SER A 83 -20.17 1.03 -6.33
CA SER A 83 -20.75 2.19 -7.02
C SER A 83 -22.10 1.86 -7.67
N TYR A 84 -22.28 0.63 -8.15
CA TYR A 84 -23.57 0.18 -8.66
C TYR A 84 -24.64 0.18 -7.56
N LEU A 85 -24.35 -0.41 -6.40
CA LEU A 85 -25.29 -0.43 -5.27
C LEU A 85 -25.58 0.97 -4.72
N ALA A 86 -24.56 1.83 -4.63
CA ALA A 86 -24.74 3.23 -4.24
C ALA A 86 -25.61 4.01 -5.25
N GLY A 87 -25.42 3.78 -6.54
CA GLY A 87 -26.24 4.38 -7.60
C GLY A 87 -27.70 3.92 -7.56
N VAL A 88 -27.94 2.63 -7.31
CA VAL A 88 -29.30 2.10 -7.11
C VAL A 88 -29.94 2.69 -5.86
N ALA A 89 -29.21 2.76 -4.74
CA ALA A 89 -29.72 3.34 -3.50
C ALA A 89 -30.02 4.85 -3.62
N ALA A 90 -29.23 5.59 -4.41
CA ALA A 90 -29.45 7.02 -4.65
C ALA A 90 -30.60 7.31 -5.62
N ALA A 91 -31.04 6.33 -6.41
CA ALA A 91 -32.16 6.45 -7.34
C ALA A 91 -33.52 6.10 -6.72
N LEU A 92 -33.54 5.52 -5.51
CA LEU A 92 -34.74 5.15 -4.75
C LEU A 92 -35.19 6.26 -3.79
#